data_AF-B7G7S0-F1
#
_entry.id   AF-B7G7S0-F1
#
_cell.length_a   1.000
_cell.length_b   1.000
_cell.length_c   1.000
_cell.angle_alpha   90.00
_cell.angle_beta   90.00
_cell.angle_gamma   90.00
#
_symmetry.space_group_name_H-M   'P 1'
#
loop_
_entity.id
_entity.type
_entity.pdbx_description
1 polymer ?
#
loop_
_entity_poly.entity_id
_entity_poly.type
_entity_poly.pdbx_seq_one_letter_code
_entity_poly.pdbx_strand_id
1 'polypeptide(L)'
;MSRGDKRERDREKNQKKLQDKARQEARNSVDNCNADDANFAAPFQGGNPLQRNMDDAAKLQAKVAAKKAKEQDSQSQCTATVGSTVAGKKVPAKKKDNLDDLLGAGLATKKRVK
;
A
#
# COMPACT_ATOMS: atom_id res chain seq x y z
N MET A 1 -32.08 -12.63 23.66
CA MET A 1 -31.54 -11.96 22.46
C MET A 1 -30.81 -12.98 21.61
N SER A 2 -31.30 -13.19 20.40
CA SER A 2 -30.71 -14.09 19.41
C SER A 2 -29.37 -13.55 18.92
N ARG A 3 -28.52 -14.42 18.37
CA ARG A 3 -27.28 -14.01 17.70
C ARG A 3 -27.57 -13.09 16.50
N GLY A 4 -28.77 -13.19 15.91
CA GLY A 4 -29.29 -12.25 14.90
C GLY A 4 -29.42 -10.83 15.44
N ASP A 5 -30.15 -10.66 16.55
CA ASP A 5 -30.40 -9.34 17.18
C ASP A 5 -29.11 -8.59 17.55
N LYS A 6 -28.05 -9.32 17.92
CA LYS A 6 -26.74 -8.71 18.21
C LYS A 6 -26.08 -8.14 16.96
N ARG A 7 -26.14 -8.87 15.84
CA ARG A 7 -25.55 -8.44 14.57
C ARG A 7 -26.29 -7.24 13.98
N GLU A 8 -27.62 -7.23 14.08
CA GLU A 8 -28.42 -6.09 13.61
C GLU A 8 -28.08 -4.81 14.37
N ARG A 9 -27.98 -4.89 15.70
CA ARG A 9 -27.55 -3.77 16.54
C ARG A 9 -26.15 -3.26 16.18
N ASP A 10 -25.22 -4.15 15.87
CA ASP A 10 -23.85 -3.77 15.48
C ASP A 10 -23.83 -3.08 14.11
N ARG A 11 -24.62 -3.54 13.15
CA ARG A 11 -24.77 -2.88 11.85
C ARG A 11 -25.39 -1.50 12.01
N GLU A 12 -26.45 -1.39 12.81
CA GLU A 12 -27.14 -0.12 13.07
C GLU A 12 -26.21 0.89 13.75
N LYS A 13 -25.41 0.45 14.74
CA LYS A 13 -24.37 1.29 15.37
C LYS A 13 -23.32 1.77 14.38
N ASN A 14 -22.90 0.93 13.43
CA ASN A 14 -21.93 1.31 12.41
C ASN A 14 -22.52 2.29 11.40
N GLN A 15 -23.78 2.09 10.98
CA GLN A 15 -24.48 3.03 10.10
C GLN A 15 -24.64 4.40 10.77
N LYS A 16 -25.04 4.43 12.05
CA LYS A 16 -25.18 5.66 12.81
C LYS A 16 -23.84 6.42 12.93
N LYS A 17 -22.74 5.72 13.21
CA LYS A 17 -21.39 6.32 13.25
C LYS A 17 -20.98 6.95 11.92
N LEU A 18 -21.32 6.31 10.78
CA LEU A 18 -21.03 6.87 9.46
C LEU A 18 -21.85 8.13 9.19
N GLN A 19 -23.13 8.14 9.57
CA GLN A 19 -24.00 9.32 9.44
C GLN A 19 -23.53 10.48 10.33
N ASP A 20 -23.17 10.20 11.58
CA ASP A 20 -22.66 11.21 12.51
C ASP A 20 -21.32 11.78 12.03
N LYS A 21 -20.42 10.93 11.50
CA LYS A 21 -19.16 11.36 10.90
C LYS A 21 -19.38 12.26 9.68
N ALA A 22 -20.25 11.86 8.75
CA ALA A 22 -20.60 12.67 7.59
C ALA A 22 -21.23 14.02 7.98
N ARG A 23 -22.06 14.05 9.04
CA ARG A 23 -22.65 15.29 9.55
C ARG A 23 -21.62 16.19 10.23
N GLN A 24 -20.63 15.63 10.92
CA GLN A 24 -19.52 16.40 11.49
C GLN A 24 -18.61 16.96 10.40
N GLU A 25 -18.28 16.17 9.38
CA GLU A 25 -17.52 16.64 8.21
C GLU A 25 -18.26 17.77 7.47
N ALA A 26 -19.59 17.65 7.30
CA ALA A 26 -20.41 18.71 6.71
C ALA A 26 -20.44 19.97 7.57
N ARG A 27 -20.56 19.85 8.90
CA ARG A 27 -20.51 21.02 9.81
C ARG A 27 -19.15 21.72 9.76
N ASN A 28 -18.07 20.95 9.81
CA ASN A 28 -16.71 21.49 9.70
C ASN A 28 -16.45 22.15 8.33
N SER A 29 -17.16 21.76 7.28
CA SER A 29 -17.09 22.43 5.96
C SER A 29 -17.89 23.72 5.87
N VAL A 30 -18.94 23.89 6.68
CA VAL A 30 -19.84 25.06 6.64
C VAL A 30 -19.29 26.22 7.48
N ASP A 31 -18.55 25.94 8.56
CA ASP A 31 -17.91 27.00 9.36
C ASP A 31 -16.64 27.59 8.71
N ASN A 32 -16.22 27.07 7.55
CA ASN A 32 -15.05 27.54 6.78
C ASN A 32 -15.46 28.26 5.47
N CYS A 33 -16.54 29.05 5.54
CA CYS A 33 -16.91 29.98 4.46
C CYS A 33 -16.93 31.43 4.98
N ASN A 34 -15.79 31.89 5.48
CA ASN A 34 -15.46 33.32 5.49
C ASN A 34 -14.60 33.60 4.24
N ALA A 35 -15.15 34.42 3.36
CA ALA A 35 -14.73 34.58 1.98
C ALA A 35 -13.66 35.66 1.81
N ASP A 36 -12.51 35.53 2.47
CA ASP A 36 -11.37 36.44 2.26
C ASP A 36 -10.01 35.75 2.03
N ASP A 37 -9.92 34.42 2.13
CA ASP A 37 -8.69 33.69 1.77
C ASP A 37 -8.90 32.87 0.50
N ALA A 38 -8.44 33.42 -0.62
CA ALA A 38 -8.37 32.81 -1.94
C ALA A 38 -7.38 31.62 -1.99
N ASN A 39 -7.54 30.60 -1.14
CA ASN A 39 -6.62 29.45 -1.12
C ASN A 39 -7.17 28.15 -0.50
N PHE A 40 -8.49 27.93 -0.48
CA PHE A 40 -9.07 26.67 -0.02
C PHE A 40 -10.12 26.10 -0.99
N ALA A 41 -9.74 25.95 -2.27
CA ALA A 41 -10.46 25.06 -3.16
C ALA A 41 -10.06 23.61 -2.81
N ALA A 42 -10.96 22.86 -2.17
CA ALA A 42 -10.93 21.40 -2.25
C ALA A 42 -10.76 21.01 -3.74
N PRO A 43 -9.91 20.02 -4.07
CA PRO A 43 -9.47 19.82 -5.43
C PRO A 43 -10.65 19.29 -6.25
N PHE A 44 -11.36 20.20 -6.93
CA PHE A 44 -12.09 19.84 -8.13
C PHE A 44 -11.06 19.14 -9.02
N GLN A 45 -11.20 17.83 -9.19
CA GLN A 45 -10.29 17.01 -9.98
C GLN A 45 -10.37 17.32 -11.49
N GLY A 46 -10.62 18.57 -11.89
CA GLY A 46 -10.53 19.08 -13.25
C GLY A 46 -9.38 20.08 -13.45
N GLY A 47 -8.16 19.73 -13.04
CA GLY A 47 -6.95 20.51 -13.35
C GLY A 47 -6.30 20.09 -14.67
N ASN A 48 -5.49 20.97 -15.26
CA ASN A 48 -4.74 20.72 -16.51
C ASN A 48 -3.90 19.42 -16.39
N PRO A 49 -4.11 18.41 -17.27
CA PRO A 49 -3.45 17.11 -17.17
C PRO A 49 -1.92 17.20 -17.25
N LEU A 50 -1.35 18.21 -17.92
CA LEU A 50 0.10 18.39 -17.96
C LEU A 50 0.69 18.63 -16.57
N GLN A 51 0.02 19.44 -15.74
CA GLN A 51 0.52 19.75 -14.39
C GLN A 51 0.53 18.51 -13.50
N ARG A 52 -0.50 17.66 -13.60
CA ARG A 52 -0.58 16.39 -12.85
C ARG A 52 0.52 15.42 -13.23
N ASN A 53 0.83 15.33 -14.53
CA ASN A 53 1.88 14.45 -15.01
C ASN A 53 3.26 14.87 -14.46
N MET A 54 3.50 16.18 -14.31
CA MET A 54 4.73 16.69 -13.70
C MET A 54 4.80 16.35 -12.19
N ASP A 55 3.69 16.55 -11.47
CA ASP A 55 3.61 16.24 -10.03
C ASP A 55 3.78 14.74 -9.76
N ASP A 56 3.20 13.89 -10.61
CA ASP A 56 3.31 12.43 -10.49
C ASP A 56 4.72 11.93 -10.84
N ALA A 57 5.36 12.53 -11.87
CA ALA A 57 6.75 12.23 -12.20
C ALA A 57 7.69 12.55 -11.02
N ALA A 58 7.52 13.70 -10.37
CA ALA A 58 8.32 14.09 -9.20
C ALA A 58 8.11 13.12 -8.01
N LYS A 59 6.86 12.71 -7.76
CA LYS A 59 6.55 11.72 -6.69
C LYS A 59 7.16 10.35 -6.97
N LEU A 60 7.17 9.91 -8.23
CA LEU A 60 7.81 8.65 -8.61
C LEU A 60 9.33 8.71 -8.41
N GLN A 61 9.97 9.80 -8.80
CA GLN A 61 11.41 10.00 -8.57
C GLN A 61 11.75 10.03 -7.08
N ALA A 62 10.96 10.73 -6.25
CA ALA A 62 11.16 10.74 -4.80
C ALA A 62 11.00 9.35 -4.17
N LYS A 63 10.04 8.54 -4.63
CA LYS A 63 9.87 7.15 -4.18
C LYS A 63 11.02 6.25 -4.61
N VAL A 64 11.53 6.42 -5.83
CA VAL A 64 12.71 5.68 -6.32
C VAL A 64 13.95 6.08 -5.53
N ALA A 65 14.16 7.36 -5.27
CA ALA A 65 15.26 7.84 -4.43
C ALA A 65 15.14 7.32 -2.98
N ALA A 66 13.95 7.36 -2.39
CA ALA A 66 13.71 6.84 -1.04
C ALA A 66 13.87 5.31 -0.96
N LYS A 67 13.50 4.57 -2.01
CA LYS A 67 13.79 3.13 -2.10
C LYS A 67 15.29 2.86 -2.27
N LYS A 68 15.98 3.61 -3.13
CA LYS A 68 17.44 3.50 -3.30
C LYS A 68 18.21 3.84 -2.03
N ALA A 69 17.79 4.86 -1.28
CA ALA A 69 18.38 5.19 0.02
C ALA A 69 18.14 4.08 1.06
N LYS A 70 16.94 3.50 1.10
CA LYS A 70 16.64 2.36 1.98
C LYS A 70 17.39 1.08 1.59
N GLU A 71 17.67 0.88 0.31
CA GLU A 71 18.49 -0.25 -0.18
C GLU A 71 19.97 -0.10 0.19
N GLN A 72 20.49 1.13 0.32
CA GLN A 72 21.85 1.38 0.82
C GLN A 72 21.99 1.16 2.33
N ASP A 73 20.96 1.47 3.13
CA ASP A 73 20.97 1.16 4.58
C ASP A 73 20.72 -0.33 4.87
N SER A 74 20.06 -1.06 3.96
CA SER A 74 19.75 -2.49 4.14
C SER A 74 20.89 -3.43 3.73
N GLN A 75 21.98 -2.93 3.13
CA GLN A 75 23.17 -3.74 2.84
C GLN A 75 24.21 -3.73 3.98
N SER A 76 24.02 -2.92 5.03
CA SER A 76 24.95 -2.81 6.16
C SER A 76 24.40 -3.34 7.50
N GLN A 77 23.20 -3.93 7.54
CA GLN A 77 22.62 -4.52 8.76
C GLN A 77 22.12 -5.96 8.57
N CYS A 78 22.86 -6.76 7.81
CA CYS A 78 22.69 -8.22 7.80
C CYS A 78 23.96 -8.94 8.24
N THR A 79 24.66 -8.42 9.26
CA THR A 79 25.66 -9.19 10.01
C THR A 79 25.60 -8.81 11.49
N ALA A 80 25.28 -9.81 12.31
CA ALA A 80 25.46 -9.87 13.77
C ALA A 80 24.44 -9.19 14.68
N THR A 81 23.43 -9.96 15.10
CA THR A 81 23.21 -10.22 16.54
C THR A 81 22.92 -11.70 16.76
N VAL A 82 23.92 -12.40 17.27
CA VAL A 82 23.85 -13.75 17.83
C VAL A 82 23.20 -13.65 19.22
N GLY A 83 22.19 -14.48 19.51
CA GLY A 83 21.83 -14.76 20.91
C GLY A 83 20.34 -14.91 21.25
N SER A 84 19.64 -15.90 20.68
CA SER A 84 18.54 -16.61 21.38
C SER A 84 18.23 -17.90 20.64
N THR A 85 18.84 -19.01 21.07
CA THR A 85 18.59 -20.34 20.50
C THR A 85 17.35 -20.94 21.11
N VAL A 86 16.17 -20.55 20.61
CA VAL A 86 14.97 -21.38 20.73
C VAL A 86 15.08 -22.44 19.63
N ALA A 87 15.13 -23.72 20.00
CA ALA A 87 15.30 -24.84 19.08
C ALA A 87 14.17 -24.86 18.02
N GLY A 88 14.45 -24.27 16.86
CA GLY A 88 13.53 -24.24 15.73
C GLY A 88 13.51 -25.59 15.03
N LYS A 89 12.30 -26.11 14.77
CA LYS A 89 12.11 -27.25 13.86
C LYS A 89 12.68 -26.87 12.48
N LYS A 90 13.53 -27.73 11.91
CA LYS A 90 14.06 -27.57 10.55
C LYS A 90 12.90 -27.51 9.54
N VAL A 91 12.66 -26.34 8.98
CA VAL A 91 11.76 -26.17 7.83
C VAL A 91 12.59 -26.40 6.56
N PRO A 92 12.15 -27.25 5.61
CA PRO A 92 12.87 -27.43 4.36
C PRO A 92 12.92 -26.09 3.60
N ALA A 93 14.12 -25.68 3.22
CA ALA A 93 14.32 -24.48 2.43
C ALA A 93 13.57 -24.62 1.10
N LYS A 94 12.64 -23.69 0.83
CA LYS A 94 12.03 -23.58 -0.50
C LYS A 94 13.11 -23.16 -1.48
N LYS A 95 13.34 -23.97 -2.51
CA LYS A 95 14.22 -23.59 -3.63
C LYS A 95 13.63 -22.33 -4.25
N LYS A 96 14.46 -21.31 -4.43
CA LYS A 96 14.10 -20.14 -5.23
C LYS A 96 14.27 -20.57 -6.68
N ASP A 97 13.18 -20.63 -7.43
CA ASP A 97 13.27 -20.91 -8.85
C ASP A 97 14.07 -19.78 -9.50
N ASN A 98 15.19 -20.14 -10.15
CA ASN A 98 16.00 -19.16 -10.86
C ASN A 98 15.28 -18.73 -12.14
N LEU A 99 15.52 -17.49 -12.56
CA LEU A 99 14.90 -16.94 -13.76
C LEU A 99 15.13 -17.86 -14.98
N ASP A 100 16.34 -18.39 -15.15
CA ASP A 100 16.68 -19.31 -16.23
C ASP A 100 15.92 -20.64 -16.15
N ASP A 101 15.62 -21.15 -14.96
CA ASP A 101 14.82 -22.36 -14.79
C ASP A 101 13.37 -22.12 -15.20
N LEU A 102 12.83 -20.94 -14.89
CA LEU A 102 11.47 -20.54 -15.29
C LEU A 102 11.37 -20.32 -16.80
N LEU A 103 12.41 -19.74 -17.41
CA LEU A 103 12.47 -19.51 -18.85
C LEU A 103 12.71 -20.83 -19.61
N GLY A 104 13.49 -21.75 -19.05
CA GLY A 104 13.74 -23.07 -19.61
C GLY A 104 12.58 -24.05 -19.44
N ALA A 105 11.76 -23.90 -18.40
CA ALA A 105 10.66 -24.83 -18.07
C ALA A 105 9.57 -24.95 -19.15
N GLY A 106 9.49 -24.00 -20.09
CA GLY A 106 8.57 -24.05 -21.23
C GLY A 106 9.24 -24.30 -22.59
N LEU A 107 10.55 -24.10 -22.68
CA LEU A 107 11.32 -24.35 -23.90
C LEU A 107 11.70 -25.83 -23.92
N ALA A 108 10.74 -26.67 -24.30
CA ALA A 108 10.99 -28.08 -24.59
C ALA A 108 12.23 -28.16 -25.49
N THR A 109 13.35 -28.64 -24.94
CA THR A 109 14.56 -28.95 -25.68
C THR A 109 14.22 -30.13 -26.58
N LYS A 110 13.56 -29.83 -27.70
CA LYS A 110 13.31 -30.80 -28.77
C LYS A 110 14.67 -31.27 -29.24
N LYS A 111 15.09 -32.43 -28.74
CA LYS A 111 16.23 -33.19 -29.23
C LYS A 111 16.01 -33.29 -30.74
N ARG A 112 16.83 -32.56 -31.51
CA ARG A 112 16.77 -32.58 -32.97
C ARG A 112 17.11 -34.02 -33.38
N VAL A 113 16.10 -34.80 -33.75
CA VAL A 113 16.28 -36.12 -34.34
C VAL A 113 17.01 -35.90 -35.66
N LYS A 114 18.11 -36.64 -35.82
CA LYS A 114 19.11 -36.48 -36.88
C LYS A 114 18.59 -37.01 -38.20
#